data_AF-A0A1C6N8Q4-F1
#
_entry.id   AF-A0A1C6N8Q4-F1
#
_cell.length_a   1.000
_cell.length_b   1.000
_cell.length_c   1.000
_cell.angle_alpha   90.00
_cell.angle_beta   90.00
_cell.angle_gamma   90.00
#
_symmetry.space_group_name_H-M   'P 1'
#
loop_
_entity.id
_entity.type
_entity.pdbx_description
1 polymer ?
#
loop_
_entity_poly.entity_id
_entity_poly.type
_entity_poly.pdbx_seq_one_letter_code
_entity_poly.pdbx_strand_id
1 'polypeptide(L)'
;MNDKTRKPAGNKQAEQQRFAQAEAACGQTLALFATLAEDPAWQACELAGKYAQMAAVYARRIRNGRVLCAADFNAAVEVCTSARRALRALDAELQFAGHPQAAALQQAAQGCYQVLAAHHQLTGGKRQG
;
A
#
# COMPACT_ATOMS: atom_id res chain seq x y z
N MET A 1 -16.64 3.65 41.48
CA MET A 1 -17.47 3.64 40.25
C MET A 1 -16.60 4.06 39.09
N ASN A 2 -16.63 3.28 38.01
CA ASN A 2 -15.56 3.07 37.03
C ASN A 2 -15.23 4.28 36.14
N ASP A 3 -13.95 4.66 36.12
CA ASP A 3 -13.34 5.49 35.08
C ASP A 3 -13.05 4.61 33.85
N LYS A 4 -14.01 4.56 32.90
CA LYS A 4 -13.82 3.86 31.63
C LYS A 4 -12.98 4.73 30.69
N THR A 5 -11.66 4.57 30.76
CA THR A 5 -10.67 4.69 29.68
C THR A 5 -11.17 5.38 28.40
N ARG A 6 -11.16 6.71 28.39
CA ARG A 6 -11.28 7.50 27.17
C ARG A 6 -9.96 7.32 26.39
N LYS A 7 -9.95 6.49 25.34
CA LYS A 7 -8.80 6.42 24.41
C LYS A 7 -8.39 7.87 24.05
N PRO A 8 -7.14 8.28 24.26
CA PRO A 8 -6.73 9.67 24.05
C PRO A 8 -7.01 10.06 22.60
N ALA A 9 -7.62 11.24 22.40
CA ALA A 9 -8.09 11.71 21.09
C ALA A 9 -6.99 11.68 20.00
N GLY A 10 -5.72 11.88 20.37
CA GLY A 10 -4.59 11.80 19.45
C GLY A 10 -4.39 10.42 18.81
N ASN A 11 -4.80 9.34 19.48
CA ASN A 11 -4.66 7.99 18.93
C ASN A 11 -5.68 7.71 17.80
N LYS A 12 -6.86 8.33 17.87
CA LYS A 12 -7.89 8.25 16.81
C LYS A 12 -7.51 9.06 15.58
N GLN A 13 -6.97 10.27 15.76
CA GLN A 13 -6.55 11.11 14.64
C GLN A 13 -5.38 10.47 13.87
N ALA A 14 -4.37 9.94 14.59
CA ALA A 14 -3.27 9.24 13.97
C ALA A 14 -3.72 7.96 13.23
N GLU A 15 -4.73 7.25 13.76
CA GLU A 15 -5.33 6.10 13.08
C GLU A 15 -6.04 6.49 11.78
N GLN A 16 -6.88 7.53 11.81
CA GLN A 16 -7.56 8.04 10.63
C GLN A 16 -6.56 8.51 9.56
N GLN A 17 -5.48 9.18 9.96
CA GLN A 17 -4.43 9.59 9.03
C GLN A 17 -3.75 8.39 8.36
N ARG A 18 -3.43 7.34 9.13
CA ARG A 18 -2.86 6.09 8.56
C ARG A 18 -3.81 5.43 7.58
N PHE A 19 -5.10 5.40 7.89
CA PHE A 19 -6.10 4.82 7.01
C PHE A 19 -6.26 5.62 5.72
N ALA A 20 -6.35 6.94 5.81
CA ALA A 20 -6.42 7.82 4.64
C ALA A 20 -5.16 7.68 3.75
N GLN A 21 -3.98 7.58 4.36
CA GLN A 21 -2.73 7.35 3.63
C GLN A 21 -2.72 5.99 2.92
N ALA A 22 -3.20 4.93 3.57
CA ALA A 22 -3.29 3.60 2.98
C ALA A 22 -4.31 3.54 1.83
N GLU A 23 -5.45 4.21 1.97
CA GLU A 23 -6.46 4.37 0.92
C GLU A 23 -5.86 5.05 -0.30
N ALA A 24 -5.19 6.20 -0.11
CA ALA A 24 -4.56 6.95 -1.20
C ALA A 24 -3.47 6.13 -1.91
N ALA A 25 -2.59 5.46 -1.15
CA ALA A 25 -1.52 4.64 -1.72
C ALA A 25 -2.07 3.45 -2.53
N CYS A 26 -3.09 2.76 -2.03
CA CYS A 26 -3.73 1.66 -2.76
C CYS A 26 -4.40 2.16 -4.04
N GLY A 27 -5.17 3.24 -3.94
CA GLY A 27 -5.86 3.83 -5.09
C GLY A 27 -4.89 4.28 -6.18
N GLN A 28 -3.87 5.04 -5.82
CA GLN A 28 -2.84 5.51 -6.76
C GLN A 28 -2.12 4.35 -7.45
N THR A 29 -1.72 3.33 -6.68
CA THR A 29 -0.92 2.23 -7.21
C THR A 29 -1.74 1.32 -8.14
N LEU A 30 -2.99 1.03 -7.79
CA LEU A 30 -3.87 0.23 -8.64
C LEU A 30 -4.23 0.97 -9.92
N ALA A 31 -4.46 2.29 -9.86
CA ALA A 31 -4.66 3.10 -11.04
C ALA A 31 -3.43 3.08 -11.95
N LEU A 32 -2.22 3.21 -11.39
CA LEU A 32 -0.97 3.11 -12.14
C LEU A 32 -0.77 1.73 -12.78
N PHE A 33 -1.06 0.63 -12.07
CA PHE A 33 -0.97 -0.70 -12.67
C PHE A 33 -1.97 -0.92 -13.80
N ALA A 34 -3.14 -0.27 -13.75
CA ALA A 34 -4.08 -0.29 -14.86
C ALA A 34 -3.54 0.45 -16.09
N THR A 35 -2.85 1.59 -15.92
CA THR A 35 -2.24 2.31 -17.06
C THR A 35 -1.03 1.57 -17.62
N LEU A 36 -0.32 0.81 -16.80
CA LEU A 36 0.82 -0.01 -17.22
C LEU A 36 0.43 -1.32 -17.91
N ALA A 37 -0.86 -1.69 -17.95
CA ALA A 37 -1.30 -2.92 -18.61
C ALA A 37 -0.89 -2.98 -20.10
N GLU A 38 -0.78 -1.82 -20.74
CA GLU A 38 -0.37 -1.68 -22.14
C GLU A 38 1.11 -1.30 -22.31
N ASP A 39 1.86 -1.13 -21.21
CA ASP A 39 3.26 -0.74 -21.25
C ASP A 39 4.16 -1.93 -21.68
N PRO A 40 5.02 -1.77 -22.71
CA PRO A 40 5.86 -2.86 -23.20
C PRO A 40 6.86 -3.40 -22.17
N ALA A 41 7.47 -2.54 -21.34
CA ALA A 41 8.42 -2.95 -20.32
C ALA A 41 7.70 -3.72 -19.20
N TRP A 42 6.47 -3.31 -18.88
CA TRP A 42 5.61 -4.03 -17.95
C TRP A 42 5.18 -5.40 -18.49
N GLN A 43 4.73 -5.48 -19.74
CA GLN A 43 4.33 -6.75 -20.37
C GLN A 43 5.50 -7.73 -20.53
N ALA A 44 6.72 -7.21 -20.75
CA ALA A 44 7.92 -8.03 -20.80
C ALA A 44 8.30 -8.64 -19.43
N CYS A 45 7.80 -8.10 -18.32
CA CYS A 45 8.07 -8.59 -16.96
C CYS A 45 6.88 -9.35 -16.37
N GLU A 46 6.78 -10.65 -16.69
CA GLU A 46 5.69 -11.52 -16.21
C GLU A 46 5.55 -11.53 -14.68
N LEU A 47 6.67 -11.45 -13.95
CA LEU A 47 6.68 -11.44 -12.49
C LEU A 47 6.04 -10.15 -11.92
N ALA A 48 6.30 -8.99 -12.56
CA ALA A 48 5.65 -7.74 -12.18
C ALA A 48 4.12 -7.85 -12.36
N GLY A 49 3.69 -8.40 -13.49
CA GLY A 49 2.27 -8.66 -13.77
C GLY A 49 1.60 -9.58 -12.75
N LYS A 50 2.25 -10.69 -12.34
CA LYS A 50 1.74 -11.61 -11.32
C LYS A 50 1.51 -10.91 -9.98
N TYR A 51 2.47 -10.10 -9.53
CA TYR A 51 2.34 -9.38 -8.28
C TYR A 51 1.30 -8.25 -8.34
N ALA A 52 1.15 -7.59 -9.48
CA ALA A 52 0.09 -6.61 -9.68
C ALA A 52 -1.31 -7.23 -9.65
N GLN A 53 -1.48 -8.41 -10.24
CA GLN A 53 -2.73 -9.18 -10.11
C GLN A 53 -3.02 -9.55 -8.66
N MET A 54 -2.01 -9.97 -7.89
CA MET A 54 -2.17 -10.22 -6.45
C MET A 54 -2.59 -8.96 -5.69
N ALA A 55 -1.99 -7.81 -5.99
CA ALA A 55 -2.40 -6.53 -5.42
C ALA A 55 -3.88 -6.23 -5.72
N ALA A 56 -4.34 -6.46 -6.94
CA ALA A 56 -5.75 -6.29 -7.31
C ALA A 56 -6.68 -7.27 -6.57
N VAL A 57 -6.26 -8.51 -6.35
CA VAL A 57 -7.03 -9.50 -5.56
C VAL A 57 -7.19 -9.05 -4.12
N TYR A 58 -6.13 -8.56 -3.47
CA TYR A 58 -6.21 -8.03 -2.11
C TYR A 58 -7.07 -6.77 -2.04
N ALA A 59 -7.02 -5.92 -3.06
CA ALA A 59 -7.81 -4.69 -3.12
C ALA A 59 -9.33 -4.96 -3.09
N ARG A 60 -9.79 -6.10 -3.62
CA ARG A 60 -11.20 -6.53 -3.53
C ARG A 60 -11.68 -6.76 -2.10
N ARG A 61 -10.76 -6.94 -1.15
CA ARG A 61 -11.08 -7.09 0.29
C ARG A 61 -11.31 -5.74 0.97
N ILE A 62 -10.92 -4.63 0.34
CA ILE A 62 -11.08 -3.27 0.86
C ILE A 62 -12.44 -2.74 0.40
N ARG A 63 -13.28 -2.32 1.35
CA ARG A 63 -14.67 -1.92 1.12
C ARG A 63 -14.77 -0.72 0.18
N ASN A 64 -15.13 -0.95 -1.08
CA ASN A 64 -15.17 0.09 -2.12
C ASN A 64 -13.85 0.87 -2.23
N GLY A 65 -12.72 0.21 -1.97
CA GLY A 65 -11.40 0.85 -1.92
C GLY A 65 -11.16 1.75 -0.71
N ARG A 66 -12.11 1.86 0.23
CA ARG A 66 -12.00 2.69 1.42
C ARG A 66 -11.40 1.96 2.61
N VAL A 67 -10.46 2.60 3.29
CA VAL A 67 -9.82 2.05 4.50
C VAL A 67 -10.48 2.68 5.72
N LEU A 68 -11.40 1.95 6.36
CA LEU A 68 -12.23 2.49 7.44
C LEU A 68 -11.92 1.86 8.80
N CYS A 69 -11.30 0.69 8.81
CA CYS A 69 -10.96 -0.04 10.01
C CYS A 69 -9.64 -0.80 9.88
N ALA A 70 -9.19 -1.40 10.99
CA ALA A 70 -7.96 -2.18 11.02
C ALA A 70 -7.96 -3.38 10.04
N ALA A 71 -9.12 -4.00 9.80
CA ALA A 71 -9.22 -5.10 8.83
C ALA A 71 -8.99 -4.60 7.39
N ASP A 72 -9.57 -3.46 7.02
CA ASP A 72 -9.33 -2.82 5.71
C ASP A 72 -7.86 -2.39 5.59
N PHE A 73 -7.28 -1.88 6.67
CA PHE A 73 -5.87 -1.48 6.70
C PHE A 73 -4.93 -2.66 6.49
N ASN A 74 -5.20 -3.81 7.11
CA ASN A 74 -4.43 -5.02 6.87
C ASN A 74 -4.55 -5.50 5.42
N ALA A 75 -5.73 -5.39 4.80
CA ALA A 75 -5.87 -5.66 3.37
C ALA A 75 -5.06 -4.67 2.52
N ALA A 76 -5.03 -3.37 2.88
CA ALA A 76 -4.19 -2.37 2.22
C ALA A 76 -2.69 -2.66 2.36
N VAL A 77 -2.25 -3.24 3.48
CA VAL A 77 -0.87 -3.72 3.67
C VAL A 77 -0.53 -4.85 2.70
N GLU A 78 -1.43 -5.80 2.48
CA GLU A 78 -1.25 -6.88 1.48
C GLU A 78 -1.21 -6.34 0.04
N VAL A 79 -2.04 -5.34 -0.28
CA VAL A 79 -1.99 -4.61 -1.55
C VAL A 79 -0.62 -3.95 -1.73
N CYS A 80 -0.17 -3.15 -0.76
CA CYS A 80 1.10 -2.43 -0.82
C CYS A 80 2.32 -3.37 -0.84
N THR A 81 2.23 -4.53 -0.19
CA THR A 81 3.28 -5.56 -0.21
C THR A 81 3.42 -6.15 -1.61
N SER A 82 2.30 -6.61 -2.18
CA SER A 82 2.25 -7.15 -3.54
C SER A 82 2.69 -6.11 -4.57
N ALA A 83 2.20 -4.88 -4.43
CA ALA A 83 2.56 -3.79 -5.32
C ALA A 83 4.06 -3.45 -5.28
N ARG A 84 4.69 -3.40 -4.10
CA ARG A 84 6.15 -3.20 -4.02
C ARG A 84 6.95 -4.34 -4.63
N ARG A 85 6.46 -5.57 -4.56
CA ARG A 85 7.08 -6.71 -5.26
C ARG A 85 6.96 -6.57 -6.77
N ALA A 86 5.81 -6.12 -7.27
CA ALA A 86 5.64 -5.84 -8.70
C ALA A 86 6.61 -4.75 -9.18
N LEU A 87 6.66 -3.63 -8.46
CA LEU A 87 7.55 -2.51 -8.75
C LEU A 87 9.04 -2.92 -8.70
N ARG A 88 9.43 -3.75 -7.72
CA ARG A 88 10.80 -4.30 -7.63
C ARG A 88 11.13 -5.33 -8.71
N ALA A 89 10.15 -6.04 -9.22
CA ALA A 89 10.35 -6.96 -10.33
C ALA A 89 10.58 -6.20 -11.64
N LEU A 90 9.98 -5.02 -11.79
CA LEU A 90 10.24 -4.12 -12.92
C LEU A 90 11.61 -3.44 -12.78
N ASP A 91 11.94 -2.94 -11.59
CA ASP A 91 13.26 -2.39 -11.26
C ASP A 91 13.59 -2.64 -9.78
N ALA A 92 14.63 -3.44 -9.52
CA ALA A 92 15.05 -3.82 -8.17
C ALA A 92 15.43 -2.62 -7.29
N GLU A 93 16.01 -1.57 -7.88
CA GLU A 93 16.43 -0.34 -7.19
C GLU A 93 15.33 0.72 -7.13
N LEU A 94 14.18 0.47 -7.77
CA LEU A 94 13.02 1.37 -7.83
C LEU A 94 13.37 2.76 -8.40
N GLN A 95 14.33 2.83 -9.32
CA GLN A 95 14.73 4.07 -9.98
C GLN A 95 13.90 4.35 -11.23
N PHE A 96 13.50 3.30 -11.95
CA PHE A 96 12.76 3.29 -13.20
C PHE A 96 13.40 4.19 -14.27
N ALA A 97 14.74 4.20 -14.32
CA ALA A 97 15.51 5.07 -15.20
C ALA A 97 15.09 4.87 -16.68
N GLY A 98 14.74 5.95 -17.35
CA GLY A 98 14.31 5.93 -18.75
C GLY A 98 12.85 5.52 -18.98
N HIS A 99 12.09 5.17 -17.94
CA HIS A 99 10.65 4.89 -18.08
C HIS A 99 9.85 6.21 -18.18
N PRO A 100 8.91 6.36 -19.13
CA PRO A 100 8.10 7.57 -19.27
C PRO A 100 7.25 7.90 -18.02
N GLN A 101 6.97 6.91 -17.17
CA GLN A 101 6.18 7.06 -15.94
C GLN A 101 7.05 6.91 -14.67
N ALA A 102 8.37 7.10 -14.77
CA ALA A 102 9.31 6.90 -13.66
C ALA A 102 8.89 7.60 -12.37
N ALA A 103 8.49 8.88 -12.46
CA ALA A 103 8.04 9.64 -11.29
C ALA A 103 6.79 9.03 -10.63
N ALA A 104 5.82 8.58 -11.42
CA ALA A 104 4.61 7.94 -10.90
C ALA A 104 4.92 6.59 -10.25
N LEU A 105 5.81 5.79 -10.85
CA LEU A 105 6.29 4.51 -10.31
C LEU A 105 7.03 4.71 -8.97
N GLN A 106 7.91 5.71 -8.89
CA GLN A 106 8.61 6.07 -7.65
C GLN A 106 7.63 6.54 -6.57
N GLN A 107 6.65 7.37 -6.91
CA GLN A 107 5.63 7.83 -5.98
C GLN A 107 4.78 6.67 -5.44
N ALA A 108 4.34 5.76 -6.30
CA ALA A 108 3.61 4.56 -5.89
C ALA A 108 4.48 3.66 -4.97
N ALA A 109 5.77 3.49 -5.30
CA ALA A 109 6.69 2.73 -4.47
C ALA A 109 6.86 3.35 -3.06
N GLN A 110 7.00 4.67 -2.99
CA GLN A 110 7.10 5.45 -1.76
C GLN A 110 5.82 5.39 -0.93
N GLY A 111 4.65 5.60 -1.56
CA GLY A 111 3.35 5.50 -0.90
C GLY A 111 3.14 4.11 -0.28
N CYS A 112 3.40 3.05 -1.04
CA CYS A 112 3.34 1.68 -0.51
C CYS A 112 4.32 1.47 0.66
N TYR A 113 5.54 2.01 0.58
CA TYR A 113 6.52 1.90 1.67
C TYR A 113 6.01 2.52 2.97
N GLN A 114 5.41 3.70 2.90
CA GLN A 114 4.87 4.40 4.06
C GLN A 114 3.78 3.59 4.76
N VAL A 115 2.90 2.93 4.01
CA VAL A 115 1.87 2.03 4.57
C VAL A 115 2.50 0.84 5.30
N LEU A 116 3.51 0.19 4.68
CA LEU A 116 4.22 -0.92 5.32
C LEU A 116 4.97 -0.49 6.57
N ALA A 117 5.64 0.67 6.54
CA ALA A 117 6.34 1.23 7.69
C ALA A 117 5.36 1.51 8.85
N ALA A 118 4.20 2.09 8.56
CA ALA A 118 3.15 2.33 9.56
C ALA A 118 2.64 1.00 10.17
N HIS A 119 2.44 -0.05 9.36
CA HIS A 119 2.05 -1.37 9.87
C HIS A 119 3.15 -2.01 10.73
N HIS A 120 4.42 -1.88 10.35
CA HIS A 120 5.55 -2.34 11.14
C HIS A 120 5.65 -1.63 12.50
N GLN A 121 5.37 -0.33 12.57
CA GLN A 121 5.32 0.41 13.84
C GLN A 121 4.21 -0.13 14.77
N LEU A 122 3.04 -0.47 14.22
CA LEU A 122 1.91 -1.02 14.98
C LEU A 122 2.14 -2.45 15.49
N THR A 123 2.89 -3.26 14.73
CA THR A 123 3.16 -4.67 15.06
C THR A 123 4.44 -4.85 15.89
N GLY A 124 5.46 -4.00 15.66
CA GLY A 124 6.70 -3.97 16.43
C GLY A 124 6.53 -3.46 17.85
N GLY A 125 5.56 -2.57 18.10
CA GLY A 125 5.21 -2.08 19.44
C GLY A 125 4.48 -3.10 20.33
N LYS A 126 3.98 -4.22 19.80
CA LYS A 126 3.25 -5.25 20.56
C LYS A 126 4.13 -6.28 21.26
N ARG A 127 5.47 -6.17 21.18
CA ARG A 127 6.44 -7.10 21.81
C ARG A 127 7.11 -6.59 23.08
N GLN A 128 6.64 -5.47 23.66
CA GLN A 128 7.10 -5.01 24.96
C GLN A 128 5.89 -4.76 25.86
N GLY A 129 5.59 -5.75 26.69
CA GLY A 129 4.49 -5.79 27.66
C GLY A 129 4.43 -7.16 28.28
#